data_AF-A0A932B870-F1
#
_entry.id   AF-A0A932B870-F1
#
_cell.length_a   1.000
_cell.length_b   1.000
_cell.length_c   1.000
_cell.angle_alpha   90.00
_cell.angle_beta   90.00
_cell.angle_gamma   90.00
#
_symmetry.space_group_name_H-M   'P 1'
#
loop_
_entity.id
_entity.type
_entity.pdbx_description
1 polymer ?
#
loop_
_entity_poly.entity_id
_entity_poly.type
_entity_poly.pdbx_seq_one_letter_code
_entity_poly.pdbx_strand_id
1 'polypeptide(L)' 'MNTLSYKIESSSPIVASLPRTNVRDGSLLASRELAVSLAAKSITDPPGGVVRVIHVPTGEVLFSKVSGWGDLEE' A
#
# COMPACT_ATOMS: atom_id res chain seq x y z
N MET A 1 -4.35 19.31 12.31
CA MET A 1 -5.35 18.39 11.72
C MET A 1 -4.60 17.39 10.85
N ASN A 2 -4.55 16.12 11.25
CA ASN A 2 -3.94 15.07 10.43
C ASN A 2 -4.90 14.72 9.29
N THR A 3 -4.77 15.44 8.17
CA THR A 3 -5.54 15.15 6.97
C THR A 3 -5.12 13.78 6.44
N LEU A 4 -6.05 12.84 6.36
CA LEU A 4 -5.81 11.52 5.76
C LEU A 4 -5.61 11.70 4.25
N SER A 5 -4.37 12.00 3.87
CA SER A 5 -4.03 12.49 2.53
C SER A 5 -3.40 11.40 1.66
N TYR A 6 -3.11 10.22 2.21
CA TYR A 6 -2.42 9.14 1.51
C TYR A 6 -3.33 7.93 1.41
N LYS A 7 -3.59 7.45 0.19
CA LYS A 7 -4.41 6.28 -0.11
C LYS A 7 -3.54 5.14 -0.59
N ILE A 8 -3.74 3.95 -0.04
CA ILE A 8 -3.16 2.72 -0.61
C ILE A 8 -4.18 2.13 -1.58
N GLU A 9 -3.78 1.88 -2.81
CA GLU A 9 -4.56 1.13 -3.80
C GLU A 9 -3.80 -0.10 -4.24
N SER A 10 -4.54 -1.16 -4.52
CA SER A 10 -4.03 -2.42 -5.01
C SER A 10 -4.89 -2.93 -6.16
N SER A 11 -4.25 -3.46 -7.19
CA SER A 11 -4.95 -4.11 -8.31
C SER A 11 -5.46 -5.51 -7.96
N SER A 12 -4.99 -6.07 -6.84
CA SER A 12 -5.35 -7.40 -6.35
C SER A 12 -5.68 -7.35 -4.85
N PRO A 13 -6.43 -8.32 -4.30
CA PRO A 13 -6.69 -8.41 -2.87
C PRO A 13 -5.40 -8.38 -2.05
N ILE A 14 -5.28 -7.45 -1.10
CA ILE A 14 -4.20 -7.46 -0.12
C ILE A 14 -4.56 -8.49 0.96
N VAL A 15 -3.75 -9.56 1.07
CA VAL A 15 -4.01 -10.67 2.01
C VAL A 15 -3.13 -10.61 3.26
N ALA A 16 -2.01 -9.89 3.20
CA ALA A 16 -1.16 -9.68 4.35
C ALA A 16 -0.58 -8.27 4.35
N SER A 17 -0.65 -7.64 5.52
CA SER A 17 0.00 -6.39 5.88
C SER A 17 0.64 -6.54 7.25
N LEU A 18 1.52 -5.61 7.64
CA LEU A 18 2.24 -5.65 8.93
C LEU A 18 1.33 -6.11 10.10
N PRO A 19 1.83 -6.95 11.03
CA PRO A 19 1.03 -7.72 11.99
C PRO A 19 0.20 -6.93 13.03
N ARG A 20 0.00 -5.62 12.84
CA ARG A 20 -0.81 -4.76 13.71
C ARG A 20 -1.66 -3.74 12.95
N THR A 21 -1.74 -3.84 11.64
CA THR A 21 -2.46 -2.89 10.82
C THR A 21 -3.17 -3.64 9.70
N ASN A 22 -4.50 -3.57 9.71
CA ASN A 22 -5.32 -4.16 8.67
C ASN A 22 -5.34 -3.19 7.49
N VAL A 23 -4.40 -3.35 6.55
CA VAL A 23 -4.43 -2.58 5.30
C VAL A 23 -5.46 -3.22 4.40
N ARG A 24 -6.48 -2.44 4.07
CA ARG A 24 -7.45 -2.77 3.04
C ARG A 24 -7.22 -1.88 1.84
N ASP A 25 -7.63 -2.36 0.68
CA ASP A 25 -7.70 -1.54 -0.51
C ASP A 25 -8.50 -0.26 -0.23
N GLY A 26 -7.93 0.89 -0.55
CA GLY A 26 -8.51 2.20 -0.27
C GLY A 26 -8.30 2.74 1.16
N SER A 27 -7.43 2.13 1.97
CA SER A 27 -7.08 2.65 3.29
C SER A 27 -6.46 4.05 3.18
N LEU A 28 -7.01 4.99 3.96
CA LEU A 28 -6.55 6.38 4.04
C LEU A 28 -5.68 6.58 5.27
N LEU A 29 -4.54 7.22 5.07
CA LEU A 29 -3.48 7.38 6.06
C LEU A 29 -3.06 8.83 6.13
N ALA A 30 -2.69 9.28 7.34
CA ALA A 30 -2.25 10.65 7.57
C ALA A 30 -0.74 10.85 7.35
N SER A 31 0.05 9.76 7.31
CA SER A 31 1.50 9.82 7.13
C SER A 31 1.93 9.10 5.86
N ARG A 32 2.74 9.79 5.06
CA ARG A 32 3.36 9.26 3.83
C ARG A 32 4.23 8.05 4.14
N GLU A 33 5.10 8.17 5.14
CA GLU A 33 6.08 7.14 5.48
C GLU A 33 5.40 5.85 5.92
N LEU A 34 4.31 5.99 6.67
CA LEU A 34 3.50 4.86 7.10
C LEU A 34 2.78 4.24 5.90
N ALA A 35 2.19 5.05 5.00
CA ALA A 35 1.55 4.53 3.78
C ALA A 35 2.52 3.78 2.85
N VAL A 36 3.73 4.32 2.66
CA VAL A 36 4.78 3.67 1.86
C VAL A 36 5.27 2.39 2.50
N SER A 37 5.58 2.39 3.80
CA SER A 37 6.02 1.19 4.52
C SER A 37 4.97 0.07 4.46
N LEU A 38 3.69 0.44 4.54
CA LEU A 38 2.58 -0.49 4.41
C LEU A 38 2.44 -1.05 3.01
N ALA A 39 2.45 -0.20 1.98
CA ALA A 39 2.40 -0.65 0.60
C ALA A 39 3.60 -1.55 0.24
N ALA A 40 4.80 -1.20 0.71
CA ALA A 40 6.01 -1.97 0.48
C ALA A 40 5.98 -3.36 1.12
N LYS A 41 5.38 -3.48 2.32
CA LYS A 41 5.20 -4.74 3.06
C LYS A 41 3.88 -5.46 2.73
N SER A 42 3.06 -4.93 1.83
CA SER A 42 1.79 -5.57 1.44
C SER A 42 2.03 -6.71 0.45
N ILE A 43 1.33 -7.83 0.67
CA ILE A 43 1.34 -8.98 -0.21
C ILE A 43 -0.05 -9.10 -0.83
N THR A 44 -0.12 -9.25 -2.15
CA THR A 44 -1.38 -9.53 -2.84
C THR A 44 -1.50 -11.00 -3.22
N ASP A 45 -2.73 -11.50 -3.22
CA ASP A 45 -3.08 -12.83 -3.71
C ASP A 45 -4.28 -12.70 -4.68
N PRO A 46 -4.16 -13.16 -5.94
CA PRO A 46 -3.00 -13.83 -6.52
C PRO A 46 -1.78 -12.90 -6.69
N PRO A 47 -0.55 -13.45 -6.69
CA PRO A 47 0.68 -12.68 -6.87
C PRO A 47 0.71 -11.99 -8.25
N GLY A 48 1.47 -10.91 -8.35
CA GLY A 48 1.53 -10.04 -9.52
C GLY A 48 0.63 -8.80 -9.42
N GLY A 49 -0.14 -8.65 -8.34
CA GLY A 49 -0.89 -7.43 -8.07
C GLY A 49 0.02 -6.22 -7.84
N VAL A 50 -0.40 -5.06 -8.35
CA VAL A 50 0.32 -3.80 -8.15
C VAL A 50 -0.26 -3.08 -6.94
N VAL A 51 0.58 -2.80 -5.95
CA VAL A 51 0.25 -1.97 -4.78
C VAL A 51 0.89 -0.59 -4.97
N ARG A 52 0.11 0.47 -4.79
CA ARG A 52 0.53 1.86 -4.96
C ARG A 52 0.05 2.76 -3.83
N VAL A 53 0.80 3.81 -3.57
CA VAL A 53 0.45 4.88 -2.64
C VAL A 53 0.17 6.15 -3.43
N ILE A 54 -0.98 6.74 -3.21
CA ILE A 54 -1.44 7.94 -3.89
C ILE A 54 -1.63 9.05 -2.87
N HIS A 55 -1.13 10.24 -3.16
CA HIS A 55 -1.48 11.45 -2.43
C HIS A 55 -2.82 11.97 -2.94
N VAL A 56 -3.90 11.78 -2.18
CA VAL A 56 -5.28 12.11 -2.56
C VAL A 56 -5.45 13.57 -3.00
N PRO A 57 -4.87 14.58 -2.32
CA PRO A 57 -5.03 15.98 -2.72
C PRO A 57 -4.42 16.32 -4.08
N THR A 58 -3.30 15.68 -4.46
CA THR A 58 -2.59 15.98 -5.73
C THR A 58 -2.80 14.92 -6.81
N GLY A 59 -3.29 13.73 -6.45
CA GLY A 59 -3.38 12.57 -7.33
C GLY A 59 -2.05 11.90 -7.64
N GLU A 60 -0.94 12.35 -7.02
CA GLU A 60 0.39 11.82 -7.33
C GLU A 60 0.62 10.43 -6.75
N VAL A 61 1.23 9.55 -7.55
CA VAL A 61 1.69 8.24 -7.09
C VAL A 61 3.06 8.41 -6.44
N LEU A 62 3.11 8.22 -5.11
CA LEU A 62 4.33 8.38 -4.33
C LEU A 62 5.16 7.11 -4.23
N PHE A 63 4.53 5.95 -4.45
CA PHE A 63 5.17 4.64 -4.42
C PHE A 63 4.34 3.66 -5.24
N SER A 64 5.01 2.73 -5.91
CA SER A 64 4.37 1.60 -6.60
C SER A 64 5.27 0.40 -6.56
N LYS A 65 4.70 -0.78 -6.30
CA LYS A 65 5.40 -2.05 -6.32
C LYS A 65 4.50 -3.13 -6.91
N VAL A 66 5.09 -4.04 -7.66
CA VAL A 66 4.44 -5.31 -8.05
C VAL A 66 4.69 -6.29 -6.93
N SER A 67 3.67 -6.84 -6.28
CA SER A 67 3.90 -7.89 -5.28
C SER A 67 4.10 -9.23 -6.01
N GLY A 68 5.33 -9.56 -6.35
CA GLY A 68 5.71 -10.89 -6.83
C GLY A 68 5.98 -11.84 -5.66
N TRP A 69 5.98 -13.15 -5.93
CA TRP A 69 6.48 -14.15 -4.98
C TRP A 69 7.94 -13.92 -4.56
N GLY A 70 8.72 -13.15 -5.34
CA GLY A 70 10.13 -12.84 -5.06
C GLY A 70 10.38 -11.58 -4.21
N ASP A 71 9.36 -10.81 -3.86
CA ASP A 71 9.52 -9.57 -3.08
C ASP A 71 9.59 -9.79 -1.55
N LEU A 72 9.66 -11.05 -1.12
CA LEU A 72 9.74 -11.46 0.30
C LEU A 72 11.12 -11.96 0.71
N GLU A 73 12.09 -11.99 -0.20
CA GLU A 73 13.47 -12.40 0.08
C GLU A 73 14.41 -11.19 0.12
N GLU A 74 14.25 -10.31 1.12
CA GLU A 74 15.34 -9.43 1.63
C GLU A 74 15.18 -9.20 3.15
#